data_AF-A0A6G7P334-F1
#
_entry.id   AF-A0A6G7P334-F1
#
_cell.length_a   1.000
_cell.length_b   1.000
_cell.length_c   1.000
_cell.angle_alpha   90.00
_cell.angle_beta   90.00
_cell.angle_gamma   90.00
#
_symmetry.space_group_name_H-M   'P 1'
#
loop_
_entity.id
_entity.type
_entity.pdbx_description
1 polymer ?
#
loop_
_entity_poly.entity_id
_entity_poly.type
_entity_poly.pdbx_seq_one_letter_code
_entity_poly.pdbx_strand_id
1 'polypeptide(L)' 'MPTLTLITFPEPSEPAVDAAEAEVRARYVADYLADVRRGDVIAKDWTLYEIEMYDAANPDLPPLMDEIRGLHLPAAA' A
#
# COMPACT_ATOMS: atom_id res chain seq x y z
N MET A 1 2.00 -35.62 30.33
CA MET A 1 2.26 -34.19 30.02
C MET A 1 1.47 -33.86 28.77
N PRO A 2 0.71 -32.77 28.71
CA PRO A 2 -0.03 -32.43 27.49
C PRO A 2 0.94 -31.91 26.43
N THR A 3 0.90 -32.52 25.24
CA THR A 3 1.63 -32.08 24.06
C THR A 3 0.96 -30.81 23.53
N LEU A 4 1.65 -29.68 23.57
CA LEU A 4 1.21 -28.47 22.87
C LEU A 4 1.43 -28.70 21.38
N THR A 5 0.37 -29.07 20.66
CA THR A 5 0.38 -29.08 19.20
C THR A 5 0.38 -27.63 18.73
N LEU A 6 1.51 -27.16 18.19
CA LEU A 6 1.58 -25.89 17.48
C LEU A 6 0.60 -25.95 16.31
N ILE A 7 -0.42 -25.09 16.34
CA ILE A 7 -1.29 -24.88 15.18
C ILE A 7 -0.45 -24.10 14.17
N THR A 8 0.12 -24.81 13.20
CA THR A 8 0.80 -24.19 12.07
C THR A 8 -0.29 -23.72 11.10
N PHE A 9 -0.42 -22.41 10.94
CA PHE A 9 -1.22 -21.85 9.84
C PHE A 9 -0.43 -22.08 8.54
N PRO A 10 -1.10 -22.52 7.45
CA PRO A 10 -0.43 -22.58 6.16
C PRO A 10 0.02 -21.17 5.79
N GLU A 11 1.29 -21.02 5.43
CA GLU A 11 1.77 -19.74 4.89
C GLU A 11 0.97 -19.40 3.62
N PRO A 12 0.57 -18.13 3.45
CA PRO A 12 -0.09 -17.71 2.22
C PRO A 12 0.85 -17.99 1.05
N SER A 13 0.29 -18.49 -0.06
CA SER A 13 1.07 -18.66 -1.29
C SER A 13 1.56 -17.30 -1.78
N GLU A 14 2.76 -17.23 -2.37
CA GLU A 14 3.34 -15.98 -2.91
C GLU A 14 2.34 -15.16 -3.76
N PRO A 15 1.55 -15.74 -4.69
CA PRO A 15 0.58 -14.95 -5.48
C PRO A 15 -0.53 -14.30 -4.65
N ALA A 16 -0.87 -14.87 -3.50
CA ALA A 16 -1.88 -14.32 -2.61
C ALA A 16 -1.32 -13.13 -1.81
N VAL A 17 -0.03 -13.19 -1.46
CA VAL A 17 0.69 -12.07 -0.83
C VAL A 17 0.80 -10.91 -1.82
N ASP A 18 1.23 -11.18 -3.06
CA ASP A 18 1.34 -10.17 -4.12
C ASP A 18 0.01 -9.47 -4.41
N ALA A 19 -1.09 -10.22 -4.45
CA ALA A 19 -2.43 -9.66 -4.67
C ALA A 19 -2.88 -8.77 -3.50
N ALA A 20 -2.62 -9.19 -2.26
CA ALA A 20 -2.93 -8.39 -1.09
C ALA A 20 -2.08 -7.11 -1.06
N GLU A 21 -0.80 -7.20 -1.43
CA GLU A 21 0.10 -6.05 -1.50
C GLU A 21 -0.37 -5.04 -2.54
N ALA A 22 -0.75 -5.50 -3.73
CA ALA A 22 -1.32 -4.65 -4.77
C ALA A 22 -2.61 -3.94 -4.31
N GLU A 23 -3.47 -4.63 -3.54
CA GLU A 23 -4.69 -4.03 -2.98
C GLU A 23 -4.37 -2.93 -1.95
N VAL A 24 -3.41 -3.16 -1.05
CA VAL A 24 -2.95 -2.18 -0.07
C VAL A 24 -2.40 -0.94 -0.77
N ARG A 25 -1.54 -1.12 -1.77
CA ARG A 25 -1.00 -0.03 -2.58
C ARG A 25 -2.09 0.78 -3.26
N ALA A 26 -3.03 0.11 -3.94
CA ALA A 26 -4.15 0.76 -4.60
C ALA A 26 -5.00 1.59 -3.63
N ARG A 27 -5.13 1.15 -2.38
CA ARG A 27 -5.87 1.88 -1.35
C ARG A 27 -5.18 3.18 -0.93
N TYR A 28 -3.87 3.16 -0.67
CA TYR A 28 -3.13 4.39 -0.37
C TYR A 28 -3.24 5.43 -1.48
N VAL A 29 -3.13 4.98 -2.74
CA VAL A 29 -3.32 5.83 -3.92
C VAL A 29 -4.73 6.43 -3.94
N ALA A 30 -5.76 5.60 -3.71
CA ALA A 30 -7.15 6.05 -3.72
C ALA A 30 -7.45 7.07 -2.61
N ASP A 31 -6.95 6.83 -1.39
CA ASP A 31 -7.15 7.71 -0.24
C ASP A 31 -6.46 9.06 -0.48
N TYR A 32 -5.22 9.06 -0.98
CA TYR A 32 -4.51 10.30 -1.35
C TYR A 32 -5.30 11.12 -2.38
N LEU A 33 -5.76 10.49 -3.46
CA LEU A 33 -6.53 11.17 -4.50
C LEU A 33 -7.89 11.68 -3.99
N ALA A 34 -8.51 10.96 -3.05
CA ALA A 34 -9.76 11.38 -2.43
C ALA A 34 -9.56 12.64 -1.58
N ASP A 35 -8.47 12.70 -0.80
CA ASP A 35 -8.18 13.84 0.07
C ASP A 35 -7.75 15.08 -0.72
N VAL A 36 -6.96 14.88 -1.79
CA VAL A 36 -6.68 15.94 -2.77
C VAL A 36 -7.98 16.49 -3.39
N ARG A 37 -8.90 15.60 -3.80
CA ARG A 37 -10.18 16.01 -4.41
C ARG A 37 -11.07 16.79 -3.43
N ARG A 38 -11.06 16.42 -2.15
CA ARG A 38 -11.81 17.11 -1.10
C ARG A 38 -11.18 18.44 -0.71
N GLY A 39 -9.90 18.64 -1.00
CA GLY A 39 -9.13 19.81 -0.55
C GLY A 39 -8.81 19.76 0.95
N ASP A 40 -8.83 18.57 1.56
CA ASP A 40 -8.52 18.40 2.98
C ASP A 40 -7.01 18.27 3.16
N VAL A 41 -6.37 19.38 3.55
CA VAL A 41 -4.92 19.46 3.70
C VAL A 41 -4.42 18.57 4.83
N ILE A 42 -5.17 18.46 5.94
CA ILE A 42 -4.75 17.68 7.11
C ILE A 42 -4.83 16.19 6.77
N ALA A 43 -5.93 15.75 6.16
CA ALA A 43 -6.07 14.36 5.72
C ALA A 43 -4.99 13.98 4.69
N LYS A 44 -4.77 14.84 3.69
CA LYS A 44 -3.73 14.65 2.68
C LYS A 44 -2.32 14.54 3.28
N ASP A 45 -1.98 15.38 4.26
CA ASP A 45 -0.67 15.31 4.92
C ASP A 45 -0.53 14.04 5.79
N TRP A 46 -1.63 13.58 6.40
CA TRP A 46 -1.67 12.30 7.11
C TRP A 46 -1.46 11.11 6.17
N THR A 47 -2.15 11.07 5.02
CA THR A 47 -1.96 10.01 4.02
C THR A 47 -0.54 10.01 3.45
N LEU A 48 0.07 11.18 3.25
CA LEU A 48 1.47 11.26 2.84
C LEU A 48 2.42 10.65 3.87
N TYR A 49 2.18 10.89 5.15
CA TYR A 49 2.95 10.26 6.23
C TYR A 49 2.78 8.74 6.24
N GLU A 50 1.56 8.23 6.06
CA GLU A 50 1.33 6.79 5.97
C GLU A 50 2.02 6.15 4.76
N ILE A 51 2.02 6.84 3.61
CA ILE A 51 2.76 6.44 2.41
C ILE A 51 4.27 6.37 2.69
N GLU A 52 4.84 7.40 3.33
CA GLU A 52 6.27 7.39 3.69
C GLU A 52 6.63 6.24 4.63
N MET A 53 5.77 5.95 5.61
CA MET A 53 5.96 4.82 6.53
C MET A 53 5.89 3.48 5.81
N TYR A 54 4.96 3.34 4.86
CA TYR A 54 4.83 2.15 4.04
C TYR A 54 6.06 1.96 3.12
N ASP A 55 6.52 3.00 2.42
CA ASP A 55 7.69 2.94 1.56
C ASP A 55 8.96 2.61 2.37
N ALA A 56 9.11 3.16 3.58
CA ALA A 56 10.21 2.83 4.47
C ALA A 56 10.18 1.37 4.97
N ALA A 57 8.98 0.80 5.14
CA ALA A 57 8.80 -0.59 5.51
C ALA A 57 9.03 -1.56 4.33
N ASN A 58 8.88 -1.07 3.09
CA ASN A 58 8.97 -1.86 1.86
C ASN A 58 10.03 -1.29 0.89
N PRO A 59 11.32 -1.28 1.26
CA PRO A 59 12.37 -0.62 0.46
C PRO A 59 12.62 -1.28 -0.90
N ASP A 60 12.18 -2.53 -1.09
CA ASP A 60 12.34 -3.28 -2.34
C ASP A 60 11.23 -2.96 -3.36
N LEU A 61 10.16 -2.28 -2.95
CA LEU A 61 9.07 -1.89 -3.82
C LEU A 61 9.27 -0.48 -4.39
N PRO A 62 8.71 -0.19 -5.58
CA PRO A 62 8.68 1.17 -6.10
C PRO A 62 7.93 2.12 -5.15
N PRO A 63 8.43 3.36 -4.93
CA PRO A 63 7.76 4.34 -4.08
C PRO A 63 6.33 4.61 -4.54
N LEU A 64 5.38 4.62 -3.61
CA LEU A 64 3.96 4.86 -3.93
C LEU A 64 3.73 6.23 -4.57
N MET A 65 4.51 7.25 -4.20
CA MET A 65 4.39 8.59 -4.81
C MET A 65 4.77 8.61 -6.30
N ASP A 66 5.63 7.70 -6.76
CA ASP A 66 5.93 7.57 -8.19
C ASP A 66 4.78 6.92 -8.95
N GLU A 67 4.09 5.96 -8.33
CA GLU A 67 2.86 5.36 -8.86
C GLU A 67 1.75 6.43 -9.00
N ILE A 68 1.54 7.25 -7.98
CA ILE A 68 0.59 8.37 -8.00
C ILE A 68 0.93 9.37 -9.13
N ARG A 69 2.20 9.73 -9.30
CA ARG A 69 2.64 10.61 -10.39
C ARG A 69 2.40 9.98 -11.76
N GLY A 70 2.63 8.66 -11.89
CA GLY A 70 2.37 7.89 -13.10
C GLY A 70 0.91 7.96 -13.57
N LEU A 71 -0.05 8.01 -12.64
CA LEU A 71 -1.48 8.17 -12.96
C LEU A 71 -1.85 9.55 -13.53
N HIS A 72 -1.04 10.58 -13.24
CA HIS A 72 -1.26 11.93 -13.76
C HIS A 72 -0.55 12.21 -15.08
N LEU A 73 0.40 11.35 -15.47
CA LEU A 73 1.01 11.44 -16.79
C LEU A 73 0.06 10.81 -17.82
N PRO A 74 -0.23 11.47 -18.95
CA PRO A 74 -0.99 10.82 -20.01
C PRO A 74 -0.23 9.56 -20.43
N ALA A 75 -0.95 8.43 -20.50
CA ALA A 75 -0.40 7.20 -21.08
C ALA A 75 0.17 7.58 -22.45
N ALA A 76 1.49 7.44 -22.62
CA ALA A 76 2.14 7.79 -23.87
C ALA A 76 1.46 6.98 -24.99
N ALA A 77 0.83 7.70 -25.92
CA ALA A 77 0.10 7.14 -27.05
C ALA A 77 1.06 6.63 -28.14
#